data_AF-A0A816G9V1-F1
#
_entry.id   AF-A0A816G9V1-F1
#
_cell.length_a   1.000
_cell.length_b   1.000
_cell.length_c   1.000
_cell.angle_alpha   90.00
_cell.angle_beta   90.00
_cell.angle_gamma   90.00
#
_symmetry.space_group_name_H-M   'P 1'
#
loop_
_entity.id
_entity.type
_entity.pdbx_description
1 polymer ?
#
loop_
_entity_poly.entity_id
_entity_poly.type
_entity_poly.pdbx_seq_one_letter_code
_entity_poly.pdbx_strand_id
1 'polypeptide(L)'
;MYESNEIVGNRQLQTAKNLYNNAQLFLNGNNMTINVSSCFTSTKRNGTADQVALGYRFVAGTTDGLEDFDFNQSEHSANPFW
;
A
#
# COMPACT_ATOMS: atom_id res chain seq x y z
N MET A 1 8.92 -13.46 -15.14
CA MET A 1 7.95 -13.53 -14.02
C MET A 1 8.28 -14.67 -13.05
N TYR A 2 8.35 -15.93 -13.49
CA TYR A 2 8.68 -17.05 -12.59
C TYR A 2 10.02 -16.90 -11.87
N GLU A 3 11.10 -16.58 -12.61
CA GLU A 3 12.42 -16.34 -12.02
C GLU A 3 12.43 -15.11 -11.09
N SER A 4 11.74 -14.03 -11.47
CA SER A 4 11.60 -12.83 -10.63
C SER A 4 10.92 -13.16 -9.29
N ASN A 5 9.85 -13.97 -9.33
CA ASN A 5 9.15 -14.43 -8.13
C ASN A 5 10.04 -15.30 -7.26
N GLU A 6 10.81 -16.21 -7.86
CA GLU A 6 11.76 -17.05 -7.15
C GLU A 6 12.86 -16.23 -6.47
N ILE A 7 13.45 -15.25 -7.17
CA ILE A 7 14.49 -14.37 -6.62
C ILE A 7 13.95 -13.57 -5.44
N VAL A 8 12.80 -12.90 -5.62
CA VAL A 8 12.20 -12.07 -4.55
C VAL A 8 11.80 -12.96 -3.36
N GLY A 9 11.14 -14.09 -3.62
CA GLY A 9 10.72 -15.04 -2.59
C GLY A 9 11.90 -15.63 -1.82
N ASN A 10 12.96 -16.05 -2.51
CA ASN A 10 14.15 -16.61 -1.86
C ASN A 10 14.87 -15.59 -0.98
N ARG A 11 14.96 -14.32 -1.43
CA ARG A 11 15.56 -13.25 -0.60
C ARG A 11 14.75 -13.01 0.67
N GLN A 12 13.43 -12.91 0.55
CA GLN A 12 12.53 -12.76 1.70
C GLN A 12 12.66 -13.95 2.67
N LEU A 13 12.70 -15.18 2.14
CA LEU A 13 12.84 -16.40 2.94
C LEU A 13 14.17 -16.44 3.69
N GLN A 14 15.29 -16.12 3.03
CA GLN A 14 16.62 -16.14 3.64
C GLN A 14 16.70 -15.14 4.79
N THR A 15 16.21 -13.90 4.60
CA THR A 15 16.16 -12.90 5.65
C THR A 15 15.25 -13.34 6.81
N ALA A 16 14.06 -13.88 6.50
CA ALA A 16 13.14 -14.37 7.53
C ALA A 16 13.75 -15.51 8.36
N LYS A 17 14.40 -16.49 7.71
CA LYS A 17 15.11 -17.58 8.41
C LYS A 17 16.23 -17.07 9.29
N ASN A 18 16.99 -16.07 8.82
CA ASN A 18 18.05 -15.46 9.62
C ASN A 18 17.48 -14.78 10.88
N LEU A 19 16.45 -13.95 10.72
CA LEU A 19 15.78 -13.29 11.85
C LEU A 19 15.20 -14.29 12.85
N TYR A 20 14.59 -15.37 12.36
CA TYR A 20 14.03 -16.43 13.21
C TYR A 20 15.12 -17.15 14.02
N ASN A 21 16.20 -17.58 13.35
CA ASN A 21 17.28 -18.32 14.00
C ASN A 21 18.09 -17.47 15.00
N ASN A 22 18.14 -16.15 14.79
CA ASN A 22 18.87 -15.21 15.64
C ASN A 22 17.94 -14.40 16.56
N ALA A 23 16.68 -14.80 16.72
CA ALA A 23 15.76 -14.12 17.60
C ALA A 23 16.21 -14.26 19.06
N GLN A 24 16.49 -13.13 19.71
CA GLN A 24 16.96 -13.08 21.10
C GLN A 24 15.93 -12.44 22.06
N LEU A 25 14.99 -11.66 21.51
CA LEU A 25 13.98 -10.98 22.29
C LEU A 25 12.76 -11.88 22.48
N PHE A 26 12.56 -12.35 23.70
CA PHE A 26 11.30 -12.98 24.09
C PHE A 26 10.24 -11.91 24.33
N LEU A 27 9.24 -11.86 23.46
CA LEU A 27 8.10 -10.94 23.64
C LEU A 27 7.12 -11.57 24.62
N ASN A 28 6.97 -10.94 25.79
CA ASN A 28 5.89 -11.20 26.73
C ASN A 28 4.98 -9.96 26.77
N GLY A 29 3.72 -10.10 26.39
CA GLY A 29 2.79 -8.99 26.30
C GLY A 29 1.36 -9.41 26.62
N ASN A 30 0.65 -8.53 27.35
CA ASN A 30 -0.80 -8.58 27.43
C ASN A 30 -1.40 -7.93 26.17
N ASN A 31 -2.53 -8.45 25.69
CA ASN A 31 -3.26 -7.89 24.55
C ASN A 31 -3.55 -6.40 24.78
N MET A 32 -2.88 -5.52 24.03
CA MET A 32 -3.29 -4.13 23.93
C MET A 32 -4.35 -4.02 22.84
N THR A 33 -5.56 -3.62 23.22
CA THR A 33 -6.59 -3.22 22.26
C THR A 33 -6.33 -1.76 21.92
N ILE A 34 -5.71 -1.51 20.76
CA ILE A 34 -5.63 -0.16 20.19
C ILE A 34 -6.94 0.08 19.47
N ASN A 35 -7.77 0.96 20.00
CA ASN A 35 -8.98 1.40 19.32
C ASN A 35 -8.57 2.41 18.23
N VAL A 36 -8.37 1.93 17.01
CA VAL A 36 -8.13 2.80 15.86
C VAL A 36 -9.47 3.41 15.45
N SER A 37 -9.84 4.52 16.09
CA SER A 37 -10.94 5.35 15.61
C SER A 37 -10.51 6.09 14.34
N SER A 38 -11.36 6.08 13.31
CA SER A 38 -11.17 6.86 12.09
C SER A 38 -11.24 8.36 12.39
N CYS A 39 -10.14 8.98 12.79
CA CYS A 39 -9.92 10.40 12.54
C CYS A 39 -8.45 10.78 12.71
N PHE A 40 -7.71 10.76 11.60
CA PHE A 40 -6.49 11.55 11.45
C PHE A 40 -6.71 12.52 10.30
N THR A 41 -6.98 13.79 10.62
CA THR A 41 -6.60 14.90 9.73
C THR A 41 -5.38 15.58 10.36
N SER A 42 -4.17 15.27 9.86
CA SER A 42 -2.92 15.83 10.40
C SER A 42 -2.65 17.28 9.99
N THR A 43 -3.66 18.03 9.55
CA THR A 43 -3.45 19.32 8.87
C THR A 43 -3.98 20.55 9.60
N LYS A 44 -4.56 20.44 10.81
CA LYS A 44 -5.13 21.58 11.57
C LYS A 44 -6.03 22.51 10.71
N ARG A 45 -6.60 21.98 9.61
CA ARG A 45 -7.64 22.63 8.83
C ARG A 45 -8.91 21.84 9.07
N ASN A 46 -10.00 22.52 9.40
CA ASN A 46 -11.32 21.90 9.37
C ASN A 46 -11.59 21.44 7.93
N GLY A 47 -11.59 20.12 7.73
CA GLY A 47 -12.00 19.48 6.50
C GLY A 47 -12.89 18.30 6.88
N THR A 48 -14.03 18.19 6.22
CA THR A 48 -14.87 17.00 6.27
C THR A 48 -14.28 15.94 5.34
N ALA A 49 -14.33 14.68 5.73
CA ALA A 49 -14.07 13.60 4.80
C ALA A 49 -15.19 13.60 3.74
N ASP A 50 -14.81 13.66 2.47
CA ASP A 50 -15.75 13.55 1.36
C ASP A 50 -16.26 12.11 1.19
N GLN A 51 -17.29 11.93 0.37
CA GLN A 51 -17.75 10.61 -0.04
C GLN A 51 -16.64 9.85 -0.78
N VAL A 52 -16.61 8.53 -0.61
CA VAL A 52 -15.62 7.67 -1.25
C VAL A 52 -15.72 7.79 -2.77
N ALA A 53 -14.62 8.17 -3.41
CA ALA A 53 -14.50 8.30 -4.87
C ALA A 53 -13.13 7.80 -5.33
N LEU A 54 -13.07 7.27 -6.56
CA LEU A 54 -11.83 6.88 -7.23
C LEU A 54 -11.50 7.95 -8.28
N GLY A 55 -10.25 8.43 -8.26
CA GLY A 55 -9.79 9.46 -9.18
C GLY A 55 -9.46 8.91 -10.57
N TYR A 56 -9.33 9.81 -11.55
CA TYR A 56 -9.01 9.52 -12.94
C TYR A 56 -7.81 8.57 -13.14
N ARG A 57 -6.77 8.70 -12.29
CA ARG A 57 -5.54 7.87 -12.33
C ARG A 57 -5.72 6.45 -11.83
N PHE A 58 -6.85 6.14 -11.18
CA PHE A 58 -7.09 4.79 -10.67
C PHE A 58 -7.05 3.76 -11.80
N VAL A 59 -7.59 4.12 -12.97
CA VAL A 59 -7.61 3.27 -14.16
C VAL A 59 -6.32 3.36 -15.00
N ALA A 60 -5.29 4.09 -14.56
CA ALA A 60 -3.97 4.08 -15.19
C ALA A 60 -3.12 2.87 -14.79
N GLY A 61 -3.58 2.09 -13.80
CA GLY A 61 -2.83 0.99 -13.23
C GLY A 61 -1.56 1.45 -12.52
N THR A 62 -0.65 0.51 -12.31
CA THR A 62 0.66 0.77 -11.71
C THR A 62 1.78 0.19 -12.57
N THR A 63 3.03 0.36 -12.13
CA THR A 63 4.17 -0.27 -12.80
C THR A 63 4.13 -1.80 -12.76
N ASP A 64 3.36 -2.37 -11.84
CA ASP A 64 3.21 -3.83 -11.68
C ASP A 64 2.12 -4.41 -12.59
N GLY A 65 1.34 -3.54 -13.24
CA GLY A 65 0.28 -3.89 -14.19
C GLY A 65 -0.32 -2.61 -14.77
N LEU A 66 -0.07 -2.38 -16.06
CA LEU A 66 -0.72 -1.31 -16.81
C LEU A 66 -2.15 -1.72 -17.17
N GLU A 67 -3.03 -0.73 -17.32
CA GLU A 67 -4.42 -0.91 -17.73
C GLU A 67 -4.59 -0.58 -19.22
N ASP A 68 -5.66 -1.10 -19.83
CA ASP A 68 -5.85 -1.10 -21.29
C ASP A 68 -6.37 0.23 -21.89
N PHE A 69 -6.71 1.21 -21.06
CA PHE A 69 -7.42 2.43 -21.48
C PHE A 69 -6.53 3.66 -21.71
N ASP A 70 -5.20 3.49 -21.75
CA ASP A 70 -4.19 4.54 -22.02
C ASP A 70 -4.24 5.75 -21.07
N PHE A 71 -4.77 5.56 -19.86
CA PHE A 71 -4.69 6.54 -18.78
C PHE A 71 -3.26 6.60 -18.23
N ASN A 72 -2.86 7.77 -17.75
CA ASN A 72 -1.51 7.95 -17.21
C ASN A 72 -1.54 8.46 -15.77
N GLN A 73 -0.74 7.85 -14.90
CA GLN A 73 -0.62 8.26 -13.49
C GLN A 73 -0.11 9.70 -13.31
N SER A 74 0.44 10.32 -14.36
CA SER A 74 0.83 11.73 -14.36
C SER A 74 -0.28 12.72 -14.72
N GLU A 75 -1.50 12.28 -15.09
CA GLU A 75 -2.58 13.18 -15.53
C GLU A 75 -3.22 13.97 -14.39
N HIS A 76 -3.14 15.29 -14.40
CA HIS A 76 -3.66 16.15 -13.32
C HIS A 76 -5.08 16.68 -13.56
N SER A 77 -5.71 16.31 -14.68
CA SER A 77 -7.04 16.77 -15.09
C SER A 77 -7.78 15.67 -15.83
N ALA A 78 -9.11 15.65 -15.71
CA ALA A 78 -9.97 14.80 -16.54
C ALA A 78 -10.10 15.36 -17.97
N ASN A 79 -10.75 14.60 -18.85
CA ASN A 79 -11.13 15.07 -20.18
C ASN A 79 -12.67 15.15 -20.30
N PRO A 80 -13.21 15.88 -21.28
CA PRO A 80 -14.67 16.04 -21.39
C PRO A 80 -15.47 14.77 -21.67
N PHE A 81 -14.82 13.69 -22.10
CA PHE A 81 -15.47 12.41 -22.39
C PHE A 81 -15.63 11.53 -21.15
N TRP A 82 -14.65 11.54 -20.23
CA TRP A 82 -14.61 10.75 -18.99
C TRP A 82 -14.83 11.60 -17.75
#